data_AF-A0A6L7G945-F1
#
_entry.id   AF-A0A6L7G945-F1
#
_cell.length_a   1.000
_cell.length_b   1.000
_cell.length_c   1.000
_cell.angle_alpha   90.00
_cell.angle_beta   90.00
_cell.angle_gamma   90.00
#
_symmetry.space_group_name_H-M   'P 1'
#
loop_
_entity.id
_entity.type
_entity.pdbx_description
1 polymer ?
#
loop_
_entity_poly.entity_id
_entity_poly.type
_entity_poly.pdbx_seq_one_letter_code
_entity_poly.pdbx_strand_id
1 'polypeptide(L)'
;MSLRDTLCDVLEPVGRPLLREHSVKVIGDEIRDGRFLVSFPRAALGPGPSRVLRGMLARLGAPDAGIAALDPLQSRASVLHFGYEPEARAEVLKCYLEFPADDRPAPGQAFLALKWTPRAHVLSDYRDPGPLGPAERRARIRALLPEGPVSDALQTLAGLPADLTLLEVTEPGSARRSLDLNLTPLSARVADHAALLRPLLGPGAGALLERLGAARLDHVAAGTARDGQAFATLYHGVHRVHGSLKEAAWTGA
;
A
#
# COMPACT_ATOMS: atom_id res chain seq x y z
N MET A 1 -19.50 -15.91 -2.05
CA MET A 1 -18.38 -15.41 -2.87
C MET A 1 -17.43 -14.66 -1.95
N SER A 2 -16.11 -14.86 -2.05
CA SER A 2 -15.17 -14.17 -1.16
C SER A 2 -15.10 -12.66 -1.47
N LEU A 3 -14.69 -11.83 -0.51
CA LEU A 3 -14.54 -10.40 -0.77
C LEU A 3 -13.42 -10.14 -1.79
N ARG A 4 -12.38 -10.98 -1.77
CA ARG A 4 -11.36 -11.05 -2.82
C ARG A 4 -11.95 -11.27 -4.21
N ASP A 5 -12.79 -12.30 -4.39
CA ASP A 5 -13.37 -12.60 -5.71
C ASP A 5 -14.29 -11.47 -6.16
N THR A 6 -15.04 -10.89 -5.22
CA THR A 6 -15.91 -9.73 -5.48
C THR A 6 -15.09 -8.53 -5.93
N LEU A 7 -13.94 -8.27 -5.31
CA LEU A 7 -13.02 -7.23 -5.76
C LEU A 7 -12.54 -7.48 -7.19
N CYS A 8 -12.08 -8.70 -7.48
CA CYS A 8 -11.64 -9.07 -8.82
C CYS A 8 -12.77 -8.88 -9.86
N ASP A 9 -13.99 -9.32 -9.55
CA ASP A 9 -15.16 -9.19 -10.45
C ASP A 9 -15.58 -7.74 -10.69
N VAL A 10 -15.43 -6.87 -9.69
CA VAL A 10 -15.73 -5.43 -9.84
C VAL A 10 -14.69 -4.75 -10.74
N LEU A 11 -13.43 -5.19 -10.68
CA LEU A 11 -12.33 -4.59 -11.43
C LEU A 11 -12.10 -5.22 -12.81
N GLU A 12 -12.61 -6.41 -13.08
CA GLU A 12 -12.43 -7.11 -14.37
C GLU A 12 -12.81 -6.25 -15.60
N PRO A 13 -13.88 -5.43 -15.58
CA PRO A 13 -14.25 -4.58 -16.72
C PRO A 13 -13.36 -3.34 -16.91
N VAL A 14 -12.43 -3.03 -16.00
CA VAL A 14 -11.58 -1.84 -16.08
C VAL A 14 -10.63 -1.96 -17.29
N GLY A 15 -10.50 -0.86 -18.03
CA GLY A 15 -9.58 -0.78 -19.16
C GLY A 15 -8.15 -1.12 -18.76
N ARG A 16 -7.45 -1.90 -19.59
CA ARG A 16 -6.04 -2.21 -19.38
C ARG A 16 -5.16 -0.99 -19.76
N PRO A 17 -3.97 -0.82 -19.15
CA PRO A 17 -3.27 -1.76 -18.26
C PRO A 17 -3.75 -1.71 -16.80
N LEU A 18 -3.76 -2.87 -16.15
CA LEU A 18 -3.80 -3.00 -14.69
C LEU A 18 -2.44 -3.47 -14.20
N LEU A 19 -1.99 -2.91 -13.08
CA LEU A 19 -0.84 -3.40 -12.33
C LEU A 19 -1.33 -4.11 -11.08
N ARG A 20 -0.70 -5.22 -10.73
CA ARG A 20 -0.95 -5.92 -9.47
C ARG A 20 0.35 -6.03 -8.70
N GLU A 21 0.29 -5.70 -7.42
CA GLU A 21 1.38 -5.82 -6.47
C GLU A 21 0.92 -6.65 -5.27
N HIS A 22 1.81 -7.47 -4.74
CA HIS A 22 1.55 -8.29 -3.55
C HIS A 22 2.23 -7.69 -2.33
N SER A 23 1.70 -8.01 -1.15
CA SER A 23 2.39 -7.62 0.08
C SER A 23 2.21 -8.63 1.20
N VAL A 24 3.16 -8.60 2.12
CA VAL A 24 3.10 -9.31 3.39
C VAL A 24 3.28 -8.30 4.50
N LYS A 25 2.40 -8.36 5.50
CA LYS A 25 2.44 -7.50 6.68
C LYS A 25 2.78 -8.31 7.91
N VAL A 26 3.70 -7.81 8.72
CA VAL A 26 4.08 -8.38 10.01
C VAL A 26 3.65 -7.43 11.13
N ILE A 27 3.02 -7.98 12.16
CA ILE A 27 2.67 -7.28 13.39
C ILE A 27 2.82 -8.25 14.57
N GLY A 28 3.68 -7.90 15.53
CA GLY A 28 4.15 -8.89 16.51
C GLY A 28 4.81 -10.08 15.79
N ASP A 29 4.40 -11.30 16.15
CA ASP A 29 4.86 -12.55 15.52
C ASP A 29 3.96 -13.03 14.36
N GLU A 30 2.91 -12.26 14.02
CA GLU A 30 1.94 -12.66 13.00
C GLU A 30 2.37 -12.17 11.62
N ILE A 31 2.53 -13.10 10.68
CA ILE A 31 2.73 -12.84 9.25
C ILE A 31 1.39 -12.93 8.52
N ARG A 32 0.95 -11.81 7.95
CA ARG A 32 -0.28 -11.68 7.17
C ARG A 32 0.04 -11.61 5.68
N ASP A 33 -0.15 -12.72 4.99
CA ASP A 33 0.05 -12.87 3.54
C ASP A 33 -1.29 -12.83 2.78
N GLY A 34 -1.28 -12.97 1.45
CA GLY A 34 -2.47 -12.97 0.59
C GLY A 34 -3.00 -11.58 0.27
N ARG A 35 -2.26 -10.54 0.66
CA ARG A 35 -2.61 -9.13 0.41
C ARG A 35 -2.18 -8.74 -1.00
N PHE A 36 -2.97 -7.87 -1.64
CA PHE A 36 -2.58 -7.30 -2.92
C PHE A 36 -3.23 -5.94 -3.16
N LEU A 37 -2.63 -5.18 -4.08
CA LEU A 37 -3.11 -3.91 -4.61
C LEU A 37 -3.24 -4.03 -6.12
N VAL A 38 -4.34 -3.53 -6.68
CA VAL A 38 -4.54 -3.38 -8.13
C VAL A 38 -4.58 -1.89 -8.46
N SER A 39 -3.67 -1.45 -9.32
CA SER A 39 -3.48 -0.05 -9.68
C SER A 39 -3.76 0.18 -11.16
N PHE A 40 -4.43 1.27 -11.50
CA PHE A 40 -4.70 1.64 -12.90
C PHE A 40 -4.95 3.14 -13.07
N PRO A 41 -4.66 3.72 -14.25
CA PRO A 41 -4.98 5.11 -14.53
C PRO A 41 -6.48 5.35 -14.40
N ARG A 42 -6.89 6.47 -13.81
CA ARG A 42 -8.31 6.81 -13.65
C ARG A 42 -9.07 6.82 -15.00
N ALA A 43 -8.39 7.20 -16.08
CA ALA A 43 -8.94 7.19 -17.43
C ALA A 43 -9.40 5.79 -17.89
N ALA A 44 -8.87 4.72 -17.31
CA ALA A 44 -9.27 3.34 -17.60
C ALA A 44 -10.71 3.00 -17.19
N LEU A 45 -11.36 3.84 -16.37
CA LEU A 45 -12.77 3.72 -16.05
C LEU A 45 -13.72 4.11 -17.20
N GLY A 46 -13.19 4.70 -18.28
CA GLY A 46 -13.99 5.13 -19.43
C GLY A 46 -14.89 6.35 -19.12
N PRO A 47 -15.95 6.56 -19.91
CA PRO A 47 -16.85 7.71 -19.74
C PRO A 47 -17.55 7.75 -18.38
N GLY A 48 -17.64 8.93 -17.79
CA GLY A 48 -18.23 9.12 -16.45
C GLY A 48 -17.44 8.45 -15.31
N PRO A 49 -16.10 8.59 -15.25
CA PRO A 49 -15.24 7.84 -14.32
C PRO A 49 -15.63 7.99 -12.85
N SER A 50 -16.11 9.17 -12.43
CA SER A 50 -16.62 9.39 -11.07
C SER A 50 -17.86 8.54 -10.75
N ARG A 51 -18.80 8.42 -11.69
CA ARG A 51 -19.99 7.57 -11.53
C ARG A 51 -19.59 6.09 -11.46
N VAL A 52 -18.65 5.68 -12.32
CA VAL A 52 -18.13 4.31 -12.34
C VAL A 52 -17.44 3.97 -11.02
N LEU A 53 -16.54 4.83 -10.53
CA LEU A 53 -15.85 4.64 -9.25
C LEU A 53 -16.84 4.53 -8.08
N ARG A 54 -17.79 5.45 -7.98
CA ARG A 54 -18.84 5.38 -6.95
C ARG A 54 -19.62 4.06 -7.01
N GLY A 55 -19.99 3.62 -8.22
CA GLY A 55 -20.68 2.34 -8.42
C GLY A 55 -19.83 1.13 -8.01
N MET A 56 -18.53 1.15 -8.28
CA MET A 56 -17.58 0.13 -7.83
C MET A 56 -17.49 0.08 -6.30
N LEU A 57 -17.31 1.24 -5.65
CA LEU A 57 -17.24 1.34 -4.19
C LEU A 57 -18.52 0.82 -3.51
N ALA A 58 -19.69 1.19 -4.04
CA ALA A 58 -20.97 0.70 -3.53
C ALA A 58 -21.12 -0.82 -3.68
N ARG A 59 -20.75 -1.39 -4.85
CA ARG A 59 -20.75 -2.85 -5.08
C ARG A 59 -19.79 -3.60 -4.15
N LEU A 60 -18.72 -2.95 -3.72
CA LEU A 60 -17.75 -3.47 -2.75
C LEU A 60 -18.13 -3.21 -1.29
N GLY A 61 -19.33 -2.66 -1.04
CA GLY A 61 -19.83 -2.38 0.30
C GLY A 61 -19.04 -1.31 1.05
N ALA A 62 -18.41 -0.36 0.34
CA ALA A 62 -17.81 0.80 0.99
C ALA A 62 -18.91 1.64 1.67
N PRO A 63 -18.72 2.08 2.93
CA PRO A 63 -19.73 2.89 3.62
C PRO A 63 -19.98 4.22 2.91
N ASP A 64 -21.24 4.66 2.86
CA ASP A 64 -21.65 5.91 2.18
C ASP A 64 -20.86 7.14 2.65
N ALA A 65 -20.59 7.25 3.94
CA ALA A 65 -19.79 8.35 4.49
C ALA A 65 -18.34 8.34 3.95
N GLY A 66 -17.77 7.15 3.74
CA GLY A 66 -16.45 6.99 3.14
C GLY A 66 -16.44 7.35 1.66
N ILE A 67 -17.48 6.95 0.91
CA ILE A 67 -17.67 7.33 -0.49
C ILE A 67 -17.81 8.86 -0.61
N ALA A 68 -18.66 9.47 0.22
CA ALA A 68 -18.90 10.91 0.24
C ALA A 68 -17.62 11.71 0.50
N ALA A 69 -16.69 11.17 1.28
CA ALA A 69 -15.40 11.81 1.53
C ALA A 69 -14.45 11.77 0.32
N LEU A 70 -14.56 10.78 -0.57
CA LEU A 70 -13.76 10.69 -1.79
C LEU A 70 -14.34 11.50 -2.95
N ASP A 71 -15.67 11.66 -2.99
CA ASP A 71 -16.39 12.32 -4.08
C ASP A 71 -15.84 13.69 -4.52
N PRO A 72 -15.51 14.63 -3.62
CA PRO A 72 -14.99 15.94 -4.03
C PRO A 72 -13.57 15.89 -4.60
N LEU A 73 -12.84 14.79 -4.39
CA LEU A 73 -11.42 14.67 -4.74
C LEU A 73 -11.18 13.71 -5.92
N GLN A 74 -12.10 12.79 -6.19
CA GLN A 74 -11.90 11.72 -7.17
C GLN A 74 -11.57 12.21 -8.59
N SER A 75 -11.99 13.43 -8.98
CA SER A 75 -11.70 13.99 -10.31
C SER A 75 -10.24 14.42 -10.48
N ARG A 76 -9.54 14.67 -9.37
CA ARG A 76 -8.14 15.10 -9.30
C ARG A 76 -7.16 13.94 -9.30
N ALA A 77 -7.67 12.72 -9.04
CA ALA A 77 -6.84 11.53 -9.02
C ALA A 77 -6.40 11.15 -10.43
N SER A 78 -5.10 10.87 -10.61
CA SER A 78 -4.54 10.36 -11.86
C SER A 78 -4.55 8.83 -11.90
N VAL A 79 -4.33 8.19 -10.76
CA VAL A 79 -4.30 6.74 -10.58
C VAL A 79 -5.24 6.34 -9.45
N LEU A 80 -5.90 5.20 -9.64
CA LEU A 80 -6.74 4.56 -8.63
C LEU A 80 -6.11 3.25 -8.22
N HIS A 81 -6.18 2.94 -6.92
CA HIS A 81 -5.70 1.67 -6.39
C HIS A 81 -6.75 1.00 -5.54
N PHE A 82 -6.94 -0.29 -5.74
CA PHE A 82 -7.84 -1.10 -4.94
C PHE A 82 -7.10 -2.21 -4.23
N GLY A 83 -7.22 -2.26 -2.91
CA GLY A 83 -6.48 -3.18 -2.05
C GLY A 83 -7.39 -4.21 -1.40
N TYR A 84 -6.87 -5.42 -1.20
CA TYR A 84 -7.48 -6.48 -0.40
C TYR A 84 -6.50 -6.99 0.65
N GLU A 85 -6.99 -7.16 1.88
CA GLU A 85 -6.20 -7.67 3.00
C GLU A 85 -7.01 -8.71 3.80
N PRO A 86 -6.56 -9.98 3.84
CA PRO A 86 -7.17 -10.99 4.69
C PRO A 86 -6.66 -10.81 6.13
N GLU A 87 -7.28 -9.92 6.91
CA GLU A 87 -6.94 -9.78 8.33
C GLU A 87 -7.66 -10.84 9.18
N ALA A 88 -7.05 -11.25 10.29
CA ALA A 88 -7.55 -12.36 11.13
C ALA A 88 -9.01 -12.19 11.63
N ARG A 89 -9.47 -10.94 11.80
CA ARG A 89 -10.82 -10.63 12.32
C ARG A 89 -11.84 -10.26 11.23
N ALA A 90 -11.38 -9.69 10.11
CA ALA A 90 -12.24 -9.23 9.03
C ALA A 90 -11.41 -8.92 7.78
N GLU A 91 -11.88 -9.32 6.61
CA GLU A 91 -11.31 -8.85 5.35
C GLU A 91 -11.42 -7.31 5.25
N VAL A 92 -10.31 -6.66 4.84
CA VAL A 92 -10.25 -5.21 4.64
C VAL A 92 -10.15 -4.93 3.15
N LEU A 93 -10.98 -4.01 2.68
CA LEU A 93 -10.86 -3.43 1.35
C LEU A 93 -10.35 -2.00 1.42
N LYS A 94 -9.72 -1.58 0.34
CA LYS A 94 -9.15 -0.24 0.22
C LYS A 94 -9.38 0.36 -1.15
N CYS A 95 -9.51 1.67 -1.18
CA CYS A 95 -9.50 2.49 -2.38
C CYS A 95 -8.59 3.69 -2.14
N TYR A 96 -7.61 3.89 -3.01
CA TYR A 96 -6.67 4.99 -2.96
C TYR A 96 -6.92 5.90 -4.15
N LEU A 97 -6.96 7.20 -3.88
CA LEU A 97 -6.83 8.26 -4.88
C LEU A 97 -5.36 8.70 -4.85
N GLU A 98 -4.63 8.51 -5.94
CA GLU A 98 -3.29 9.09 -6.13
C GLU A 98 -3.41 10.39 -6.91
N PHE A 99 -2.81 11.46 -6.39
CA PHE A 99 -2.85 12.79 -6.98
C PHE A 99 -1.52 13.10 -7.66
N PRO A 100 -1.53 13.62 -8.90
CA PRO A 100 -0.32 14.10 -9.52
C PRO A 100 0.20 15.33 -8.76
N ALA A 101 1.51 15.57 -8.82
CA ALA A 101 2.17 16.59 -7.99
C ALA A 101 1.60 18.01 -8.19
N ASP A 102 1.14 18.32 -9.39
CA ASP A 102 0.56 19.60 -9.82
C ASP A 102 -0.93 19.76 -9.49
N ASP A 103 -1.63 18.68 -9.10
CA ASP A 103 -3.06 18.72 -8.73
C ASP A 103 -3.35 18.10 -7.34
N ARG A 104 -2.41 18.25 -6.40
CA ARG A 104 -2.59 17.78 -5.02
C ARG A 104 -3.67 18.59 -4.27
N PRO A 105 -4.56 17.96 -3.48
CA PRO A 105 -5.59 18.69 -2.75
C PRO A 105 -5.11 19.55 -1.59
N ALA A 106 -3.98 19.18 -1.01
CA ALA A 106 -3.27 19.93 0.00
C ALA A 106 -1.76 19.80 -0.22
N PRO A 107 -0.94 20.69 0.36
CA PRO A 107 0.52 20.60 0.25
C PRO A 107 1.03 19.21 0.66
N GLY A 108 1.74 18.57 -0.27
CA GLY A 108 2.31 17.24 -0.08
C GLY A 108 1.30 16.09 -0.13
N GLN A 109 -0.02 16.31 -0.19
CA GLN A 109 -1.00 15.22 -0.18
C GLN A 109 -0.94 14.41 -1.49
N ALA A 110 -0.19 13.31 -1.47
CA ALA A 110 0.03 12.43 -2.61
C ALA A 110 -1.08 11.39 -2.74
N PHE A 111 -1.62 10.89 -1.61
CA PHE A 111 -2.74 9.95 -1.64
C PHE A 111 -3.78 10.26 -0.57
N LEU A 112 -5.03 9.91 -0.89
CA LEU A 112 -6.09 9.70 0.09
C LEU A 112 -6.59 8.27 -0.03
N ALA A 113 -6.57 7.52 1.07
CA ALA A 113 -7.01 6.13 1.09
C ALA A 113 -8.23 5.93 1.98
N LEU A 114 -9.32 5.44 1.40
CA LEU A 114 -10.42 4.85 2.15
C LEU A 114 -10.11 3.38 2.44
N LYS A 115 -10.18 2.98 3.70
CA LYS A 115 -10.01 1.59 4.14
C LYS A 115 -11.26 1.19 4.92
N TRP A 116 -11.85 0.04 4.61
CA TRP A 116 -13.08 -0.38 5.27
C TRP A 116 -13.18 -1.88 5.48
N THR A 117 -14.02 -2.20 6.46
CA THR A 117 -14.61 -3.50 6.73
C THR A 117 -16.14 -3.32 6.68
N PRO A 118 -16.94 -4.39 6.78
CA PRO A 118 -18.39 -4.24 6.88
C PRO A 118 -18.88 -3.42 8.09
N ARG A 119 -18.04 -3.21 9.11
CA ARG A 119 -18.43 -2.54 10.37
C ARG A 119 -17.85 -1.15 10.56
N ALA A 120 -16.79 -0.81 9.83
CA ALA A 120 -16.04 0.42 10.07
C ALA A 120 -15.27 0.86 8.83
N HIS A 121 -14.99 2.16 8.73
CA HIS A 121 -14.07 2.71 7.75
C HIS A 121 -13.13 3.73 8.39
N VAL A 122 -12.04 4.03 7.68
CA VAL A 122 -11.09 5.09 8.02
C VAL A 122 -10.54 5.70 6.75
N LEU A 123 -10.16 6.98 6.84
CA LEU A 123 -9.39 7.67 5.82
C LEU A 123 -7.93 7.77 6.27
N SER A 124 -7.00 7.50 5.37
CA SER A 124 -5.57 7.73 5.59
C SER A 124 -5.05 8.79 4.61
N ASP A 125 -4.36 9.80 5.14
CA ASP A 125 -3.68 10.85 4.39
C ASP A 125 -2.21 10.46 4.20
N TYR A 126 -1.75 10.43 2.95
CA TYR A 126 -0.36 10.14 2.59
C TYR A 126 0.29 11.42 2.08
N ARG A 127 1.33 11.86 2.77
CA ARG A 127 2.04 13.10 2.48
C ARG A 127 3.45 12.82 1.98
N ASP A 128 3.75 13.36 0.82
CA ASP A 128 5.07 13.47 0.24
C ASP A 128 5.74 14.76 0.73
N PRO A 129 6.81 14.68 1.54
CA PRO A 129 7.57 15.82 2.01
C PRO A 129 8.47 16.44 0.93
N GLY A 130 8.51 15.87 -0.28
CA GLY A 130 9.41 16.27 -1.35
C GLY A 130 10.69 15.42 -1.38
N PRO A 131 11.66 15.80 -2.23
CA PRO A 131 12.92 15.09 -2.33
C PRO A 131 13.71 15.19 -1.01
N LEU A 132 14.16 14.04 -0.51
CA LEU A 132 14.92 13.94 0.74
C LEU A 132 16.22 13.18 0.49
N GLY A 133 17.33 13.69 1.02
CA GLY A 133 18.58 12.96 1.07
C GLY A 133 18.55 11.79 2.09
N PRO A 134 19.52 10.85 2.03
CA PRO A 134 19.56 9.71 2.94
C PRO A 134 19.55 10.08 4.43
N ALA A 135 20.22 11.16 4.81
CA ALA A 135 20.25 11.62 6.20
C ALA A 135 18.89 12.15 6.67
N GLU A 136 18.18 12.89 5.82
CA GLU A 136 16.86 13.47 6.13
C GLU A 136 15.80 12.38 6.24
N ARG A 137 15.82 11.37 5.34
CA ARG A 137 14.92 10.22 5.43
C ARG A 137 15.11 9.48 6.76
N ARG A 138 16.35 9.20 7.17
CA ARG A 138 16.65 8.57 8.46
C ARG A 138 16.17 9.39 9.65
N ALA A 139 16.38 10.71 9.62
CA ALA A 139 15.94 11.61 10.67
C ALA A 139 14.41 11.58 10.84
N ARG A 140 13.66 11.59 9.72
CA ARG A 140 12.19 11.47 9.76
C ARG A 140 11.73 10.12 10.30
N ILE A 141 12.37 9.02 9.89
CA ILE A 141 12.05 7.69 10.41
C ILE A 141 12.22 7.65 11.93
N ARG A 142 13.34 8.15 12.44
CA ARG A 142 13.61 8.20 13.88
C ARG A 142 12.62 9.08 14.65
N ALA A 143 12.15 10.17 14.03
CA ALA A 143 11.20 11.07 14.66
C ALA A 143 9.77 10.48 14.77
N LEU A 144 9.41 9.56 13.87
CA LEU A 144 8.03 9.07 13.74
C LEU A 144 7.83 7.62 14.21
N LEU A 145 8.88 6.80 14.16
CA LEU A 145 8.82 5.40 14.59
C LEU A 145 9.49 5.22 15.96
N PRO A 146 8.93 4.37 16.84
CA PRO A 146 9.61 4.00 18.07
C PRO A 146 10.94 3.30 17.77
N GLU A 147 11.91 3.46 18.66
CA GLU A 147 13.19 2.75 18.57
C GLU A 147 12.99 1.23 18.60
N GLY A 148 13.79 0.52 17.81
CA GLY A 148 13.75 -0.94 17.73
C GLY A 148 14.01 -1.47 16.30
N PRO A 149 13.96 -2.81 16.14
CA PRO A 149 14.44 -3.47 14.92
C PRO A 149 13.77 -3.00 13.63
N VAL A 150 12.47 -2.70 13.68
CA VAL A 150 11.71 -2.19 12.51
C VAL A 150 12.21 -0.80 12.10
N SER A 151 12.41 0.10 13.07
CA SER A 151 12.91 1.46 12.82
C SER A 151 14.35 1.43 12.31
N ASP A 152 15.20 0.59 12.90
CA ASP A 152 16.62 0.45 12.51
C ASP A 152 16.78 -0.10 11.09
N ALA A 153 15.99 -1.13 10.76
CA ALA A 153 15.97 -1.72 9.42
C ALA A 153 15.49 -0.72 8.37
N LEU A 154 14.40 0.01 8.65
CA LEU A 154 13.90 1.05 7.74
C LEU A 154 14.89 2.20 7.57
N GLN A 155 15.57 2.63 8.65
CA GLN A 155 16.63 3.63 8.57
C GLN A 155 17.80 3.17 7.68
N THR A 156 18.16 1.89 7.74
CA THR A 156 19.23 1.33 6.91
C THR A 156 18.84 1.31 5.43
N LEU A 157 17.62 0.85 5.10
CA LEU A 157 17.09 0.89 3.73
C LEU A 157 16.98 2.32 3.21
N ALA A 158 16.46 3.24 4.02
CA ALA A 158 16.35 4.66 3.65
C ALA A 158 17.72 5.32 3.45
N GLY A 159 18.78 4.72 3.98
CA GLY A 159 20.15 5.17 3.85
C GLY A 159 20.82 4.84 2.52
N LEU A 160 20.20 4.01 1.68
CA LEU A 160 20.77 3.63 0.38
C LEU A 160 20.88 4.85 -0.56
N PRO A 161 21.95 4.92 -1.38
CA PRO A 161 22.22 6.05 -2.28
C PRO A 161 21.37 5.96 -3.55
N ALA A 162 20.05 6.11 -3.42
CA ALA A 162 19.10 6.15 -4.50
C ALA A 162 18.02 7.22 -4.26
N ASP A 163 17.30 7.55 -5.33
CA ASP A 163 16.20 8.53 -5.36
C ASP A 163 14.91 7.94 -4.75
N LEU A 164 15.02 7.48 -3.51
CA LEU A 164 13.93 6.88 -2.76
C LEU A 164 12.94 7.96 -2.29
N THR A 165 11.65 7.71 -2.49
CA THR A 165 10.57 8.54 -1.96
C THR A 165 10.11 7.99 -0.61
N LEU A 166 9.88 8.88 0.36
CA LEU A 166 9.34 8.53 1.68
C LEU A 166 8.01 9.26 1.88
N LEU A 167 6.91 8.52 2.03
CA LEU A 167 5.60 9.08 2.35
C LEU A 167 5.32 8.96 3.84
N GLU A 168 4.71 9.99 4.40
CA GLU A 168 4.19 10.01 5.77
C GLU A 168 2.70 9.73 5.75
N VAL A 169 2.26 8.75 6.55
CA VAL A 169 0.89 8.28 6.56
C VAL A 169 0.26 8.54 7.91
N THR A 170 -0.87 9.23 7.90
CA THR A 170 -1.65 9.54 9.11
C THR A 170 -3.11 9.12 8.95
N GLU A 171 -3.75 8.79 10.07
CA GLU A 171 -5.20 8.59 10.15
C GLU A 171 -5.77 9.69 11.06
N PRO A 172 -6.63 10.60 10.55
CA PRO A 172 -7.27 11.61 11.38
C PRO A 172 -8.00 10.98 12.57
N GLY A 173 -7.85 11.57 13.75
CA GLY A 173 -8.44 11.04 14.98
C GLY A 173 -7.75 9.79 15.54
N SER A 174 -6.58 9.40 15.01
CA SER A 174 -5.79 8.27 15.50
C SER A 174 -4.34 8.65 15.81
N ALA A 175 -3.79 7.98 16.83
CA ALA A 175 -2.35 7.98 17.11
C ALA A 175 -1.55 7.18 16.07
N ARG A 176 -2.21 6.44 15.17
CA ARG A 176 -1.54 5.67 14.11
C ARG A 176 -0.71 6.59 13.22
N ARG A 177 0.57 6.25 13.10
CA ARG A 177 1.54 6.86 12.18
C ARG A 177 2.30 5.75 11.49
N SER A 178 2.51 5.92 10.19
CA SER A 178 3.38 5.02 9.44
C SER A 178 4.11 5.77 8.35
N LEU A 179 5.19 5.16 7.88
CA LEU A 179 6.01 5.62 6.78
C LEU A 179 5.92 4.59 5.66
N ASP A 180 6.05 5.06 4.43
CA ASP A 180 6.10 4.23 3.23
C ASP A 180 7.32 4.63 2.39
N LEU A 181 8.28 3.73 2.26
CA LEU A 181 9.55 3.95 1.56
C LEU A 181 9.51 3.22 0.22
N ASN A 182 9.46 3.99 -0.87
CA ASN A 182 9.51 3.45 -2.22
C ASN A 182 10.93 3.00 -2.57
N LEU A 183 11.10 1.71 -2.88
CA LEU A 183 12.37 1.05 -3.21
C LEU A 183 12.49 0.70 -4.70
N THR A 184 11.43 0.93 -5.49
CA THR A 184 11.41 0.74 -6.95
C THR A 184 12.66 1.29 -7.67
N PRO A 185 13.21 2.48 -7.32
CA PRO A 185 14.41 3.01 -7.98
C PRO A 185 15.63 2.11 -7.88
N LEU A 186 15.71 1.22 -6.88
CA LEU A 186 16.81 0.26 -6.74
C LEU A 186 16.82 -0.79 -7.85
N SER A 187 15.68 -1.04 -8.50
CA SER A 187 15.50 -2.11 -9.48
C SER A 187 15.99 -3.48 -8.97
N ALA A 188 15.88 -3.69 -7.65
CA ALA A 188 16.39 -4.86 -6.95
C ALA A 188 15.32 -5.95 -6.80
N ARG A 189 15.77 -7.16 -6.48
CA ARG A 189 14.94 -8.27 -6.02
C ARG A 189 14.90 -8.31 -4.50
N VAL A 190 13.93 -9.03 -3.94
CA VAL A 190 13.83 -9.24 -2.48
C VAL A 190 15.10 -9.92 -1.94
N ALA A 191 15.67 -10.87 -2.68
CA ALA A 191 16.90 -11.57 -2.27
C ALA A 191 18.11 -10.64 -2.09
N ASP A 192 18.22 -9.59 -2.91
CA ASP A 192 19.35 -8.65 -2.90
C ASP A 192 19.45 -7.87 -1.57
N HIS A 193 18.33 -7.73 -0.87
CA HIS A 193 18.22 -7.00 0.40
C HIS A 193 17.67 -7.88 1.54
N ALA A 194 17.66 -9.21 1.40
CA ALA A 194 17.07 -10.12 2.39
C ALA A 194 17.66 -9.94 3.81
N ALA A 195 18.96 -9.66 3.92
CA ALA A 195 19.60 -9.39 5.21
C ALA A 195 19.05 -8.13 5.89
N LEU A 196 18.72 -7.09 5.12
CA LEU A 196 18.14 -5.84 5.62
C LEU A 196 16.65 -5.97 5.92
N LEU A 197 15.94 -6.80 5.16
CA LEU A 197 14.50 -7.05 5.32
C LEU A 197 14.20 -8.02 6.47
N ARG A 198 15.14 -8.90 6.85
CA ARG A 198 14.94 -9.85 7.94
C ARG A 198 14.59 -9.19 9.29
N PRO A 199 15.33 -8.20 9.81
CA PRO A 199 14.96 -7.53 11.07
C PRO A 199 13.64 -6.75 10.98
N LEU A 200 13.29 -6.26 9.79
CA LEU A 200 12.02 -5.58 9.53
C LEU A 200 10.82 -6.54 9.64
N LEU A 201 10.97 -7.75 9.12
CA LEU A 201 9.91 -8.77 9.06
C LEU A 201 9.90 -9.72 10.27
N GLY A 202 10.87 -9.59 11.17
CA GLY A 202 10.89 -10.30 12.44
C GLY A 202 11.11 -11.82 12.35
N PRO A 203 10.76 -12.56 13.42
CA PRO A 203 10.83 -14.02 13.46
C PRO A 203 9.98 -14.65 12.34
N GLY A 204 10.50 -15.67 11.66
CA GLY A 204 9.81 -16.32 10.53
C GLY A 204 10.08 -15.70 9.15
N ALA A 205 10.78 -14.57 9.09
CA ALA A 205 11.15 -13.92 7.83
C ALA A 205 12.00 -14.80 6.88
N GLY A 206 12.73 -15.79 7.39
CA GLY A 206 13.62 -16.63 6.58
C GLY A 206 12.92 -17.34 5.42
N ALA A 207 11.94 -18.19 5.73
CA ALA A 207 11.17 -18.92 4.72
C ALA A 207 10.38 -17.98 3.80
N LEU A 208 9.90 -16.86 4.34
CA LEU A 208 9.22 -15.83 3.57
C LEU A 208 10.16 -15.20 2.52
N LEU A 209 11.34 -14.74 2.94
CA LEU A 209 12.32 -14.08 2.08
C LEU A 209 12.91 -15.04 1.03
N GLU A 210 13.10 -16.31 1.39
CA GLU A 210 13.49 -17.36 0.42
C GLU A 210 12.43 -17.52 -0.66
N ARG A 211 11.17 -17.71 -0.26
CA ARG A 211 10.05 -17.84 -1.20
C ARG A 211 9.90 -16.59 -2.08
N LEU A 212 10.03 -15.40 -1.51
CA LEU A 212 9.89 -14.12 -2.22
C LEU A 212 11.14 -13.71 -3.01
N GLY A 213 12.25 -14.46 -2.91
CA GLY A 213 13.59 -13.96 -3.28
C GLY A 213 13.70 -13.44 -4.72
N ALA A 214 13.02 -14.08 -5.67
CA ALA A 214 13.04 -13.69 -7.08
C ALA A 214 12.10 -12.53 -7.43
N ALA A 215 11.12 -12.21 -6.57
CA ALA A 215 10.23 -11.07 -6.80
C ALA A 215 10.99 -9.74 -6.74
N ARG A 216 10.50 -8.79 -7.53
CA ARG A 216 10.93 -7.39 -7.47
C ARG A 216 10.66 -6.83 -6.07
N LEU A 217 11.60 -6.06 -5.55
CA LEU A 217 11.44 -5.28 -4.33
C LEU A 217 10.83 -3.91 -4.70
N ASP A 218 9.60 -3.65 -4.24
CA ASP A 218 8.85 -2.47 -4.66
C ASP A 218 8.87 -1.37 -3.61
N HIS A 219 8.34 -1.64 -2.42
CA HIS A 219 8.36 -0.68 -1.31
C HIS A 219 8.21 -1.35 0.05
N VAL A 220 8.54 -0.61 1.10
CA VAL A 220 8.39 -1.04 2.49
C VAL A 220 7.62 0.02 3.27
N ALA A 221 6.55 -0.40 3.95
CA ALA A 221 5.90 0.45 4.94
C ALA A 221 6.20 -0.03 6.36
N ALA A 222 6.30 0.89 7.32
CA ALA A 222 6.40 0.54 8.74
C ALA A 222 5.78 1.62 9.61
N GLY A 223 5.31 1.23 10.79
CA GLY A 223 4.55 2.14 11.64
C GLY A 223 4.13 1.54 12.96
N THR A 224 3.35 2.32 13.69
CA THR A 224 2.70 1.89 14.93
C THR A 224 1.21 1.64 14.64
N ALA A 225 0.74 0.44 14.92
CA ALA A 225 -0.67 0.06 14.79
C ALA A 225 -1.52 0.71 15.91
N ARG A 226 -2.85 0.56 15.82
CA ARG A 226 -3.79 1.21 16.76
C ARG A 226 -3.69 0.67 18.19
N ASP A 227 -3.20 -0.56 18.34
CA ASP A 227 -2.92 -1.21 19.62
C ASP A 227 -1.52 -0.87 20.17
N GLY A 228 -0.77 0.00 19.48
CA GLY A 228 0.58 0.41 19.86
C GLY A 228 1.68 -0.52 19.37
N GLN A 229 1.36 -1.65 18.72
CA GLN A 229 2.39 -2.56 18.21
C GLN A 229 3.07 -2.00 16.96
N ALA A 230 4.39 -2.19 16.85
CA ALA A 230 5.09 -1.92 15.61
C ALA A 230 4.64 -2.93 14.53
N PHE A 231 4.50 -2.44 13.30
CA PHE A 231 4.25 -3.27 12.13
C PHE A 231 5.20 -2.90 11.00
N ALA A 232 5.41 -3.85 10.09
CA ALA A 232 6.04 -3.61 8.81
C ALA A 232 5.26 -4.31 7.69
N THR A 233 5.34 -3.77 6.49
CA THR A 233 4.79 -4.37 5.27
C THR A 233 5.85 -4.36 4.19
N LEU A 234 6.13 -5.52 3.61
CA LEU A 234 6.95 -5.66 2.40
C LEU A 234 6.02 -5.79 1.19
N TYR A 235 6.16 -4.88 0.23
CA TYR A 235 5.47 -4.92 -1.05
C TYR A 235 6.43 -5.40 -2.14
N HIS A 236 5.95 -6.29 -2.99
CA HIS A 236 6.78 -6.99 -3.94
C HIS A 236 6.02 -7.49 -5.18
N GLY A 237 6.81 -7.76 -6.22
CA GLY A 237 6.35 -8.44 -7.42
C GLY A 237 5.30 -7.67 -8.23
N VAL A 238 5.37 -6.34 -8.29
CA VAL A 238 4.48 -5.57 -9.18
C VAL A 238 4.62 -6.04 -10.63
N HIS A 239 3.50 -6.33 -11.28
CA HIS A 239 3.45 -6.82 -12.66
C HIS A 239 2.17 -6.36 -13.37
N ARG A 240 2.20 -6.38 -14.71
CA ARG A 240 1.01 -6.15 -15.53
C ARG A 240 0.11 -7.38 -15.50
N VAL A 241 -1.19 -7.17 -15.34
CA VAL A 241 -2.18 -8.24 -15.44
C VAL A 241 -2.65 -8.35 -16.89
N HIS A 242 -2.36 -9.48 -17.53
CA HIS A 242 -2.71 -9.75 -18.93
C HIS A 242 -4.03 -10.55 -19.10
N GLY A 243 -4.50 -11.22 -18.04
CA GLY A 243 -5.73 -12.03 -18.04
C GLY A 243 -6.65 -11.71 -16.86
N SER A 244 -7.35 -12.72 -16.34
CA SER A 244 -8.28 -12.55 -15.23
C SER A 244 -7.56 -12.10 -13.95
N LEU A 245 -8.20 -11.23 -13.18
CA LEU A 245 -7.70 -10.85 -11.85
C LEU A 245 -7.82 -11.99 -10.82
N LYS A 246 -8.61 -13.03 -11.10
CA LYS A 246 -8.77 -14.20 -10.23
C LYS A 246 -7.57 -15.14 -10.31
N GLU A 247 -6.96 -15.25 -11.48
CA GLU A 247 -5.78 -16.05 -11.74
C GLU A 247 -4.50 -15.28 -11.39
N ALA A 248 -4.23 -15.19 -10.09
CA ALA A 248 -2.89 -14.88 -9.58
C ALA A 248 -2.83 -15.24 -8.09
N ALA A 249 -2.66 -16.53 -7.79
CA ALA A 249 -1.74 -16.83 -6.71
C ALA A 249 -0.36 -16.56 -7.28
N TRP A 250 0.39 -15.64 -6.68
CA TRP A 250 1.79 -15.46 -7.05
C TRP A 250 2.51 -16.78 -6.72
N THR A 251 2.93 -17.53 -7.74
CA THR A 251 3.48 -18.88 -7.57
C THR A 251 4.97 -18.91 -7.28
N GLY A 252 5.62 -17.76 -7.10
CA GLY A 252 7.06 -17.68 -6.81
C GLY A 252 7.92 -18.37 -7.88
N ALA A 253 8.29 -17.63 -8.91
CA ALA A 253 9.34 -18.04 -9.85
C ALA A 253 10.54 -17.10 -9.69
#